data_AF-A0A1L4BUE4-F1
#
_entry.id   AF-A0A1L4BUE4-F1
#
_cell.length_a   1.000
_cell.length_b   1.000
_cell.length_c   1.000
_cell.angle_alpha   90.00
_cell.angle_beta   90.00
_cell.angle_gamma   90.00
#
_symmetry.space_group_name_H-M   'P 1'
#
loop_
_entity.id
_entity.type
_entity.pdbx_description
1 polymer ?
#
loop_
_entity_poly.entity_id
_entity_poly.type
_entity_poly.pdbx_seq_one_letter_code
_entity_poly.pdbx_strand_id
1 'polypeptide(L)'
;MRLEFKKSMSRGFTLIGLLISTAISMIVVAALISSYITVKNEYNSHKDKTEVEVKELLVKSIIYDFVKDVGFACKFGYFNQDYYDSTADSLDNYFTSNSAITIGQLPFPSGSSFSGALEKDCSGECFQAGTDYIMVKKEESHTELNAINALDTKLSVNSISDISVGDYLLLCNKNSINLVKASSINTSTNIVGLSRAPQSTDYYPGDYVGKYSLEILYIRDTGQKNDDGQNIYSLYVYIKGNSSTGKSYELVRGVQDMQVEYATISNGNVIWNSISTDTAIDTIGYSAIKVSFSVDGRNFSKVVNL
;
A
#
# COMPACT_ATOMS: atom_id res chain seq x y z
N MET A 1 -12.10 -45.47 87.00
CA MET A 1 -12.11 -44.98 85.61
C MET A 1 -10.81 -44.20 85.39
N ARG A 2 -9.78 -44.83 84.82
CA ARG A 2 -8.46 -44.23 84.59
C ARG A 2 -8.42 -43.73 83.14
N LEU A 3 -8.35 -42.40 82.97
CA LEU A 3 -8.12 -41.77 81.68
C LEU A 3 -6.62 -41.89 81.33
N GLU A 4 -6.29 -42.70 80.33
CA GLU A 4 -4.96 -42.69 79.72
C GLU A 4 -4.84 -41.47 78.80
N PHE A 5 -4.06 -40.48 79.23
CA PHE A 5 -3.61 -39.42 78.33
C PHE A 5 -2.57 -39.98 77.36
N LYS A 6 -2.98 -40.25 76.12
CA LYS A 6 -2.08 -40.55 75.00
C LYS A 6 -1.24 -39.30 74.71
N LYS A 7 -0.03 -39.25 75.28
CA LYS A 7 0.95 -38.18 75.05
C LYS A 7 1.39 -38.22 73.58
N SER A 8 0.83 -37.32 72.75
CA SER A 8 1.32 -37.11 71.39
C SER A 8 2.74 -36.56 71.47
N MET A 9 3.75 -37.35 71.08
CA MET A 9 5.09 -36.82 70.90
C MET A 9 5.13 -35.94 69.64
N SER A 10 4.78 -34.67 69.81
CA SER A 10 5.22 -33.61 68.90
C SER A 10 6.75 -33.55 68.97
N ARG A 11 7.44 -34.27 68.08
CA ARG A 11 8.87 -34.07 67.86
C ARG A 11 9.03 -32.65 67.29
N GLY A 12 9.45 -31.70 68.12
CA GLY A 12 9.78 -30.35 67.65
C GLY A 12 10.89 -30.42 66.60
N PHE A 13 10.79 -29.57 65.58
CA PHE A 13 11.85 -29.42 64.59
C PHE A 13 13.14 -28.94 65.27
N THR A 14 14.27 -29.56 64.95
CA THR A 14 15.58 -29.07 65.38
C THR A 14 15.91 -27.78 64.62
N LEU A 15 16.64 -26.85 65.26
CA LEU A 15 17.08 -25.59 64.64
C LEU A 15 17.78 -25.83 63.28
N ILE A 16 18.58 -26.89 63.19
CA ILE A 16 19.25 -27.35 61.97
C ILE A 16 18.25 -27.79 60.89
N GLY A 17 17.20 -28.55 61.23
CA GLY A 17 16.18 -28.94 60.26
C GLY A 17 15.42 -27.74 59.70
N LEU A 18 15.21 -26.71 60.52
CA LEU A 18 14.56 -25.47 60.10
C LEU A 18 15.46 -24.64 59.17
N LEU A 19 16.75 -24.54 59.47
CA LEU A 19 17.74 -23.88 58.59
C LEU A 19 17.91 -24.59 57.25
N ILE A 20 17.93 -25.93 57.23
CA ILE A 20 18.02 -26.71 55.99
C ILE A 20 16.74 -26.50 55.16
N SER A 21 15.56 -26.55 55.79
CA SER A 21 14.30 -26.33 55.09
C SER A 21 14.19 -24.93 54.51
N THR A 22 14.61 -23.89 55.22
CA THR A 22 14.59 -22.51 54.70
C THR A 22 15.58 -22.33 53.55
N ALA A 23 16.77 -22.91 53.64
CA ALA A 23 17.75 -22.89 52.56
C ALA A 23 17.20 -23.55 51.29
N ILE A 24 16.60 -24.75 51.40
CA ILE A 24 15.97 -25.43 50.27
C ILE A 24 14.83 -24.58 49.69
N SER A 25 13.95 -24.03 50.53
CA SER A 25 12.86 -23.16 50.06
C SER A 25 13.37 -21.93 49.33
N MET A 26 14.44 -21.28 49.81
CA MET A 26 15.04 -20.12 49.12
C MET A 26 15.59 -20.50 47.76
N ILE A 27 16.28 -21.64 47.65
CA ILE A 27 16.82 -22.14 46.38
C ILE A 27 15.68 -22.42 45.38
N VAL A 28 14.61 -23.07 45.84
CA VAL A 28 13.44 -23.36 44.99
C VAL A 28 12.75 -22.08 44.53
N VAL A 29 12.52 -21.11 45.43
CA VAL A 29 11.92 -19.82 45.08
C VAL A 29 12.81 -19.04 44.09
N ALA A 30 14.12 -19.01 44.31
CA ALA A 30 15.06 -18.35 43.40
C ALA A 30 15.06 -19.00 42.00
N ALA A 31 15.02 -20.34 41.93
CA ALA A 31 14.91 -21.07 40.68
C ALA A 31 13.58 -20.77 39.95
N LEU A 32 12.46 -20.69 40.69
CA LEU A 32 11.15 -20.33 40.12
C LEU A 32 11.12 -18.89 39.59
N ILE A 33 11.70 -17.94 40.32
CA ILE A 33 11.79 -16.53 39.87
C ILE A 33 12.64 -16.44 38.59
N SER A 34 13.81 -17.09 38.57
CA SER A 34 14.68 -17.11 37.39
C SER A 34 14.00 -17.78 36.20
N SER A 35 13.31 -18.90 36.43
CA SER A 35 12.53 -19.58 35.39
C SER A 35 11.39 -18.70 34.87
N TYR A 36 10.67 -17.99 35.74
CA TYR A 36 9.60 -17.08 35.34
C TYR A 36 10.13 -15.92 34.49
N ILE A 37 11.24 -15.30 34.89
CA ILE A 37 11.88 -14.22 34.13
C ILE A 37 12.30 -14.74 32.75
N THR A 38 12.91 -15.93 32.69
CA THR A 38 13.34 -16.54 31.43
C THR A 38 12.14 -16.81 30.52
N VAL A 39 11.09 -17.46 31.03
CA VAL A 39 9.86 -17.74 30.27
C VAL A 39 9.19 -16.46 29.79
N LYS A 40 9.16 -15.41 30.61
CA LYS A 40 8.60 -14.11 30.23
C LYS A 40 9.41 -13.45 29.10
N ASN A 41 10.73 -13.51 29.17
CA ASN A 41 11.61 -12.97 28.13
C ASN A 41 11.47 -13.74 26.82
N GLU A 42 11.43 -15.08 26.87
CA GLU A 42 11.19 -15.92 25.70
C GLU A 42 9.80 -15.66 25.09
N TYR A 43 8.77 -15.53 25.93
CA TYR A 43 7.42 -15.19 25.47
C TYR A 43 7.40 -13.85 24.73
N ASN A 44 8.01 -12.81 25.31
CA ASN A 44 8.08 -11.50 24.66
C ASN A 44 8.87 -11.58 23.34
N SER A 45 10.00 -12.29 23.32
CA SER A 45 10.79 -12.49 22.10
C SER A 45 9.99 -13.18 20.99
N HIS A 46 9.24 -14.23 21.33
CA HIS A 46 8.36 -14.92 20.38
C HIS A 46 7.20 -14.05 19.92
N LYS A 47 6.61 -13.27 20.82
CA LYS A 47 5.55 -12.31 20.49
C LYS A 47 6.05 -11.27 19.50
N ASP A 48 7.16 -10.61 19.81
CA ASP A 48 7.74 -9.55 18.97
C ASP A 48 8.14 -10.10 17.59
N LYS A 49 8.74 -11.30 17.57
CA LYS A 49 9.05 -11.99 16.31
C LYS A 49 7.79 -12.27 15.48
N THR A 50 6.73 -12.77 16.11
CA THR A 50 5.46 -13.07 15.43
C THR A 50 4.82 -11.79 14.90
N GLU A 51 4.86 -10.70 15.67
CA GLU A 51 4.32 -9.42 15.23
C GLU A 51 5.04 -8.89 13.98
N VAL A 52 6.38 -8.94 13.97
CA VAL A 52 7.17 -8.55 12.79
C VAL A 52 6.89 -9.46 11.59
N GLU A 53 6.79 -10.78 11.80
CA GLU A 53 6.46 -11.74 10.73
C GLU A 53 5.05 -11.51 10.15
N VAL A 54 4.07 -11.15 10.97
CA VAL A 54 2.73 -10.82 10.46
C VAL A 54 2.75 -9.51 9.66
N LYS A 55 3.45 -8.48 10.17
CA LYS A 55 3.58 -7.19 9.47
C LYS A 55 4.30 -7.36 8.13
N GLU A 56 5.41 -8.09 8.09
CA GLU A 56 6.17 -8.27 6.84
C GLU A 56 5.39 -9.06 5.79
N LEU A 57 4.61 -10.08 6.19
CA LEU A 57 3.71 -10.80 5.29
C LEU A 57 2.60 -9.89 4.75
N LEU A 58 2.02 -9.04 5.60
CA LEU A 58 1.01 -8.08 5.18
C LEU A 58 1.56 -7.08 4.16
N VAL A 59 2.73 -6.50 4.42
CA VAL A 59 3.42 -5.59 3.48
C VAL A 59 3.73 -6.29 2.15
N LYS A 60 4.23 -7.53 2.20
CA LYS A 60 4.49 -8.34 1.00
C LYS A 60 3.23 -8.61 0.18
N SER A 61 2.08 -8.82 0.83
CA SER A 61 0.79 -9.00 0.15
C SER A 61 0.36 -7.70 -0.50
N ILE A 62 0.37 -6.60 0.24
CA ILE A 62 0.00 -5.26 -0.27
C ILE A 62 0.84 -4.91 -1.50
N ILE A 63 2.17 -5.07 -1.44
CA ILE A 63 3.06 -4.81 -2.58
C ILE A 63 2.70 -5.68 -3.78
N TYR A 64 2.44 -6.97 -3.55
CA TYR A 64 2.09 -7.89 -4.63
C TYR A 64 0.76 -7.51 -5.29
N ASP A 65 -0.27 -7.29 -4.48
CA ASP A 65 -1.62 -6.96 -4.96
C ASP A 65 -1.60 -5.59 -5.65
N PHE A 66 -0.93 -4.59 -5.08
CA PHE A 66 -0.80 -3.25 -5.65
C PHE A 66 -0.15 -3.25 -7.05
N VAL A 67 0.83 -4.13 -7.27
CA VAL A 67 1.55 -4.23 -8.55
C VAL A 67 0.82 -5.13 -9.55
N LYS A 68 0.03 -6.10 -9.07
CA LYS A 68 -0.71 -7.03 -9.92
C LYS A 68 -2.10 -6.54 -10.31
N ASP A 69 -2.72 -5.70 -9.50
CA ASP A 69 -4.04 -5.14 -9.74
C ASP A 69 -3.94 -3.78 -10.44
N VAL A 70 -3.36 -3.78 -11.64
CA VAL A 70 -3.07 -2.57 -12.42
C VAL A 70 -3.64 -2.64 -13.84
N GLY A 71 -3.76 -1.48 -14.45
CA GLY A 71 -4.18 -1.33 -15.84
C GLY A 71 -5.70 -1.27 -16.01
N PHE A 72 -6.12 -1.40 -17.27
CA PHE A 72 -7.50 -1.19 -17.69
C PHE A 72 -7.95 -2.33 -18.61
N ALA A 73 -9.20 -2.78 -18.48
CA ALA A 73 -9.79 -3.85 -19.28
C ALA A 73 -10.24 -3.38 -20.68
N CYS A 74 -9.51 -2.44 -21.29
CA CYS A 74 -9.80 -1.92 -22.62
C CYS A 74 -9.71 -3.04 -23.66
N LYS A 75 -10.77 -3.21 -24.48
CA LYS A 75 -10.90 -4.32 -25.45
C LYS A 75 -9.72 -4.43 -26.43
N PHE A 76 -9.07 -3.32 -26.74
CA PHE A 76 -7.94 -3.25 -27.67
C PHE A 76 -6.58 -3.09 -26.95
N GLY A 77 -6.57 -3.27 -25.62
CA GLY A 77 -5.42 -2.98 -24.76
C GLY A 77 -5.24 -1.47 -24.55
N TYR A 78 -4.37 -1.10 -23.60
CA TYR A 78 -4.10 0.29 -23.26
C TYR A 78 -2.68 0.77 -23.60
N PHE A 79 -1.74 -0.14 -23.84
CA PHE A 79 -0.32 0.21 -24.06
C PHE A 79 0.00 0.94 -25.36
N ASN A 80 -0.73 0.62 -26.45
CA ASN A 80 -0.38 1.04 -27.81
C ASN A 80 -1.40 2.03 -28.40
N GLN A 81 -2.06 2.81 -27.54
CA GLN A 81 -3.09 3.78 -27.94
C GLN A 81 -2.66 5.20 -27.58
N ASP A 82 -3.15 6.18 -28.34
CA ASP A 82 -2.93 7.59 -28.04
C ASP A 82 -3.80 8.02 -26.85
N TYR A 83 -3.20 8.67 -25.87
CA TYR A 83 -3.88 9.18 -24.68
C TYR A 83 -4.19 10.67 -24.80
N TYR A 84 -5.40 11.06 -24.40
CA TYR A 84 -5.87 12.44 -24.42
C TYR A 84 -6.43 12.85 -23.05
N ASP A 85 -6.10 14.06 -22.61
CA ASP A 85 -6.69 14.69 -21.44
C ASP A 85 -7.87 15.59 -21.84
N SER A 86 -9.07 15.17 -21.46
CA SER A 86 -10.33 15.91 -21.59
C SER A 86 -11.01 16.14 -20.23
N THR A 87 -10.23 16.16 -19.14
CA THR A 87 -10.75 16.40 -17.79
C THR A 87 -11.05 17.88 -17.50
N ALA A 88 -10.42 18.79 -18.23
CA ALA A 88 -10.38 20.23 -17.96
C ALA A 88 -9.63 20.63 -16.67
N ASP A 89 -8.96 19.67 -16.02
CA ASP A 89 -8.11 19.93 -14.86
C ASP A 89 -6.64 20.06 -15.29
N SER A 90 -5.80 20.64 -14.44
CA SER A 90 -4.36 20.72 -14.67
C SER A 90 -3.70 19.47 -14.12
N LEU A 91 -3.74 18.38 -14.89
CA LEU A 91 -3.15 17.11 -14.52
C LEU A 91 -1.69 17.00 -14.95
N ASP A 92 -0.90 16.31 -14.13
CA ASP A 92 0.46 15.94 -14.48
C ASP A 92 0.46 14.84 -15.55
N ASN A 93 1.54 14.74 -16.34
CA ASN A 93 1.68 13.76 -17.42
C ASN A 93 1.52 12.30 -16.96
N TYR A 94 1.69 12.03 -15.66
CA TYR A 94 1.40 10.73 -15.07
C TYR A 94 -0.03 10.28 -15.34
N PHE A 95 -1.03 11.17 -15.45
CA PHE A 95 -2.41 10.74 -15.64
C PHE A 95 -2.69 10.21 -17.05
N THR A 96 -1.89 10.60 -18.03
CA THR A 96 -2.11 10.30 -19.46
C THR A 96 -0.94 9.58 -20.12
N SER A 97 0.10 9.18 -19.37
CA SER A 97 1.11 8.28 -19.94
C SER A 97 0.53 6.88 -20.21
N ASN A 98 1.08 6.18 -21.19
CA ASN A 98 0.65 4.83 -21.57
C ASN A 98 1.08 3.72 -20.60
N SER A 99 1.93 4.06 -19.63
CA SER A 99 2.36 3.17 -18.56
C SER A 99 1.32 3.14 -17.44
N ALA A 100 0.89 1.96 -17.04
CA ALA A 100 0.12 1.68 -15.83
C ALA A 100 0.99 1.53 -14.59
N ILE A 101 2.31 1.30 -14.70
CA ILE A 101 3.22 1.18 -13.55
C ILE A 101 4.47 2.04 -13.72
N THR A 102 4.62 3.04 -12.85
CA THR A 102 5.83 3.87 -12.76
C THR A 102 6.47 3.71 -11.39
N ILE A 103 7.78 3.58 -11.35
CA ILE A 103 8.56 3.58 -10.10
C ILE A 103 9.49 4.81 -10.10
N GLY A 104 9.75 5.38 -8.94
CA GLY A 104 10.55 6.60 -8.84
C GLY A 104 11.09 6.81 -7.43
N GLN A 105 11.85 7.90 -7.25
CA GLN A 105 12.39 8.30 -5.94
C GLN A 105 11.58 9.45 -5.37
N LEU A 106 11.51 9.53 -4.04
CA LEU A 106 10.93 10.67 -3.35
C LEU A 106 12.01 11.69 -2.92
N PRO A 107 11.73 13.01 -2.96
CA PRO A 107 10.45 13.65 -3.31
C PRO A 107 10.11 13.58 -4.79
N PHE A 108 8.81 13.74 -5.12
CA PHE A 108 8.42 13.91 -6.52
C PHE A 108 9.14 15.12 -7.14
N PRO A 109 9.74 14.96 -8.33
CA PRO A 109 10.56 16.02 -8.92
C PRO A 109 9.73 17.23 -9.34
N SER A 110 8.46 17.04 -9.70
CA SER A 110 7.51 18.10 -10.07
C SER A 110 6.08 17.55 -10.16
N GLY A 111 5.10 18.38 -9.81
CA GLY A 111 3.70 18.17 -10.17
C GLY A 111 2.74 18.92 -9.26
N SER A 112 1.61 19.38 -9.79
CA SER A 112 0.57 20.09 -9.02
C SER A 112 -0.58 19.21 -8.58
N SER A 113 -0.63 17.94 -9.05
CA SER A 113 -1.77 17.05 -8.84
C SER A 113 -1.68 16.26 -7.54
N PHE A 114 -0.51 16.23 -6.91
CA PHE A 114 -0.23 15.40 -5.75
C PHE A 114 -0.36 16.16 -4.43
N SER A 115 -0.42 15.43 -3.32
CA SER A 115 -0.42 16.03 -2.00
C SER A 115 0.94 16.69 -1.71
N GLY A 116 0.93 17.83 -1.01
CA GLY A 116 2.15 18.42 -0.46
C GLY A 116 2.98 17.46 0.39
N ALA A 117 2.38 16.37 0.92
CA ALA A 117 3.10 15.31 1.63
C ALA A 117 4.13 14.53 0.78
N LEU A 118 4.05 14.65 -0.55
CA LEU A 118 4.94 14.00 -1.53
C LEU A 118 5.94 14.99 -2.16
N GLU A 119 5.81 16.28 -1.85
CA GLU A 119 6.62 17.37 -2.41
C GLU A 119 7.87 17.63 -1.58
N LYS A 120 8.93 18.12 -2.24
CA LYS A 120 10.23 18.40 -1.62
C LYS A 120 10.16 19.31 -0.39
N ASP A 121 9.29 20.31 -0.41
CA ASP A 121 9.16 21.32 0.65
C ASP A 121 8.05 20.99 1.66
N CYS A 122 7.69 19.71 1.76
CA CYS A 122 6.72 19.24 2.74
C CYS A 122 7.11 19.65 4.18
N SER A 123 6.12 19.99 5.00
CA SER A 123 6.29 20.21 6.44
C SER A 123 5.36 19.31 7.27
N GLY A 124 5.89 18.78 8.38
CA GLY A 124 5.15 17.88 9.27
C GLY A 124 5.22 16.41 8.83
N GLU A 125 4.06 15.82 8.59
CA GLU A 125 3.89 14.40 8.21
C GLU A 125 4.26 14.17 6.74
N CYS A 126 5.56 14.15 6.46
CA CYS A 126 6.12 14.06 5.12
C CYS A 126 6.52 12.63 4.75
N PHE A 127 6.78 12.41 3.46
CA PHE A 127 7.44 11.21 3.01
C PHE A 127 8.78 10.98 3.74
N GLN A 128 9.23 9.73 3.82
CA GLN A 128 10.57 9.43 4.33
C GLN A 128 11.63 9.74 3.26
N ALA A 129 12.54 10.67 3.55
CA ALA A 129 13.61 11.05 2.62
C ALA A 129 14.49 9.84 2.23
N GLY A 130 14.85 9.77 0.94
CA GLY A 130 15.67 8.68 0.40
C GLY A 130 14.91 7.38 0.15
N THR A 131 13.58 7.36 0.30
CA THR A 131 12.74 6.23 -0.10
C THR A 131 12.20 6.36 -1.51
N ASP A 132 11.84 5.23 -2.09
CA ASP A 132 11.24 5.14 -3.41
C ASP A 132 9.70 5.10 -3.32
N TYR A 133 9.03 5.23 -4.46
CA TYR A 133 7.58 5.06 -4.59
C TYR A 133 7.24 4.10 -5.73
N ILE A 134 6.06 3.49 -5.64
CA ILE A 134 5.44 2.73 -6.73
C ILE A 134 4.13 3.43 -7.07
N MET A 135 3.99 3.91 -8.30
CA MET A 135 2.77 4.50 -8.82
C MET A 135 2.10 3.53 -9.77
N VAL A 136 0.80 3.33 -9.60
CA VAL A 136 -0.02 2.53 -10.48
C VAL A 136 -1.24 3.30 -10.97
N LYS A 137 -1.73 2.89 -12.13
CA LYS A 137 -3.03 3.32 -12.66
C LYS A 137 -3.89 2.10 -12.80
N LYS A 138 -5.14 2.20 -12.37
CA LYS A 138 -6.07 1.09 -12.43
C LYS A 138 -7.50 1.57 -12.65
N GLU A 139 -8.33 0.63 -13.08
CA GLU A 139 -9.78 0.77 -12.97
C GLU A 139 -10.27 0.37 -11.57
N GLU A 140 -11.18 1.17 -11.02
CA GLU A 140 -11.91 0.81 -9.79
C GLU A 140 -13.20 0.04 -10.10
N SER A 141 -13.82 0.40 -11.22
CA SER A 141 -15.02 -0.22 -11.76
C SER A 141 -15.11 0.11 -13.24
N HIS A 142 -15.95 -0.61 -13.97
CA HIS A 142 -16.18 -0.33 -15.38
C HIS A 142 -17.64 -0.49 -15.78
N THR A 143 -17.97 0.14 -16.90
CA THR A 143 -19.21 -0.03 -17.64
C THR A 143 -18.91 0.07 -19.14
N GLU A 144 -19.95 -0.02 -19.95
CA GLU A 144 -19.83 0.12 -21.41
C GLU A 144 -20.81 1.19 -21.89
N LEU A 145 -20.50 1.77 -23.06
CA LEU A 145 -21.42 2.65 -23.75
C LEU A 145 -22.64 1.90 -24.28
N ASN A 146 -23.79 2.56 -24.28
CA ASN A 146 -25.03 2.01 -24.84
C ASN A 146 -25.51 2.74 -26.11
N ALA A 147 -24.84 3.84 -26.47
CA ALA A 147 -25.14 4.66 -27.64
C ALA A 147 -23.85 5.15 -28.28
N ILE A 148 -23.96 5.61 -29.54
CA ILE A 148 -22.85 6.28 -30.22
C ILE A 148 -22.61 7.62 -29.53
N ASN A 149 -21.36 7.92 -29.19
CA ASN A 149 -20.91 9.24 -28.75
C ASN A 149 -19.99 9.82 -29.82
N ALA A 150 -20.51 10.79 -30.59
CA ALA A 150 -19.77 11.51 -31.62
C ALA A 150 -19.06 12.73 -31.02
N LEU A 151 -18.17 12.49 -30.04
CA LEU A 151 -17.44 13.53 -29.32
C LEU A 151 -18.36 14.54 -28.62
N ASP A 152 -19.47 14.07 -28.04
CA ASP A 152 -20.35 14.91 -27.21
C ASP A 152 -19.93 14.84 -25.74
N THR A 153 -20.21 15.91 -25.02
CA THR A 153 -20.20 16.01 -23.57
C THR A 153 -21.23 15.12 -22.86
N LYS A 154 -22.05 14.35 -23.58
CA LYS A 154 -23.02 13.42 -23.00
C LYS A 154 -22.68 11.99 -23.34
N LEU A 155 -22.32 11.22 -22.32
CA LEU A 155 -21.96 9.82 -22.42
C LEU A 155 -23.13 8.97 -21.94
N SER A 156 -23.68 8.12 -22.80
CA SER A 156 -24.76 7.20 -22.42
C SER A 156 -24.17 5.82 -22.11
N VAL A 157 -24.36 5.34 -20.89
CA VAL A 157 -23.70 4.13 -20.35
C VAL A 157 -24.70 3.08 -19.90
N ASN A 158 -24.27 1.82 -19.82
CA ASN A 158 -25.10 0.73 -19.33
C ASN A 158 -25.41 0.85 -17.83
N SER A 159 -24.45 1.31 -17.03
CA SER A 159 -24.61 1.54 -15.59
C SER A 159 -23.86 2.80 -15.14
N ILE A 160 -24.39 3.45 -14.10
CA ILE A 160 -23.76 4.59 -13.42
C ILE A 160 -23.51 4.32 -11.93
N SER A 161 -23.70 3.07 -11.46
CA SER A 161 -23.73 2.69 -10.03
C SER A 161 -22.53 3.19 -9.22
N ASP A 162 -21.38 3.34 -9.87
CA ASP A 162 -20.11 3.66 -9.22
C ASP A 162 -19.47 4.96 -9.74
N ILE A 163 -20.22 5.73 -10.53
CA ILE A 163 -19.75 7.00 -11.13
C ILE A 163 -20.40 8.17 -10.38
N SER A 164 -19.56 9.07 -9.86
CA SER A 164 -19.97 10.30 -9.20
C SER A 164 -19.48 11.54 -9.96
N VAL A 165 -20.13 12.68 -9.70
CA VAL A 165 -19.65 13.97 -10.21
C VAL A 165 -18.24 14.25 -9.69
N GLY A 166 -17.36 14.67 -10.58
CA GLY A 166 -15.94 14.92 -10.32
C GLY A 166 -15.04 13.73 -10.60
N ASP A 167 -15.59 12.51 -10.74
CA ASP A 167 -14.80 11.31 -11.03
C ASP A 167 -14.11 11.40 -12.39
N TYR A 168 -12.90 10.88 -12.45
CA TYR A 168 -12.18 10.67 -13.69
C TYR A 168 -12.60 9.33 -14.29
N LEU A 169 -12.90 9.36 -15.59
CA LEU A 169 -13.29 8.19 -16.36
C LEU A 169 -12.31 8.01 -17.51
N LEU A 170 -11.96 6.76 -17.78
CA LEU A 170 -11.12 6.37 -18.89
C LEU A 170 -11.99 5.74 -19.98
N LEU A 171 -12.10 6.42 -21.11
CA LEU A 171 -12.83 5.96 -22.28
C LEU A 171 -11.85 5.28 -23.23
N CYS A 172 -12.12 4.04 -23.60
CA CYS A 172 -11.29 3.28 -24.53
C CYS A 172 -12.10 2.85 -25.75
N ASN A 173 -11.57 3.15 -26.93
CA ASN A 173 -12.02 2.54 -28.18
C ASN A 173 -10.83 1.88 -28.90
N LYS A 174 -10.94 1.65 -30.22
CA LYS A 174 -9.89 1.02 -31.01
C LYS A 174 -8.62 1.87 -31.18
N ASN A 175 -8.76 3.20 -31.22
CA ASN A 175 -7.71 4.09 -31.69
C ASN A 175 -7.12 4.96 -30.58
N SER A 176 -7.92 5.32 -29.57
CA SER A 176 -7.49 6.24 -28.53
C SER A 176 -8.08 5.94 -27.17
N ILE A 177 -7.42 6.50 -26.16
CA ILE A 177 -7.85 6.53 -24.77
C ILE A 177 -8.06 7.98 -24.37
N ASN A 178 -9.24 8.29 -23.85
CA ASN A 178 -9.54 9.61 -23.32
C ASN A 178 -9.76 9.54 -21.82
N LEU A 179 -8.98 10.31 -21.07
CA LEU A 179 -9.26 10.60 -19.67
C LEU A 179 -10.24 11.79 -19.64
N VAL A 180 -11.44 11.57 -19.13
CA VAL A 180 -12.51 12.57 -19.04
C VAL A 180 -12.96 12.75 -17.60
N LYS A 181 -13.65 13.85 -17.30
CA LYS A 181 -14.23 14.11 -15.99
C LYS A 181 -15.76 14.14 -16.06
N ALA A 182 -16.42 13.42 -15.15
CA ALA A 182 -17.86 13.50 -14.97
C ALA A 182 -18.25 14.86 -14.37
N SER A 183 -19.06 15.63 -15.08
CA SER A 183 -19.60 16.93 -14.65
C SER A 183 -21.03 16.84 -14.10
N SER A 184 -21.81 15.85 -14.53
CA SER A 184 -23.17 15.60 -14.05
C SER A 184 -23.55 14.14 -14.26
N ILE A 185 -24.50 13.64 -13.47
CA ILE A 185 -25.01 12.27 -13.55
C ILE A 185 -26.53 12.31 -13.60
N ASN A 186 -27.13 11.70 -14.63
CA ASN A 186 -28.56 11.48 -14.74
C ASN A 186 -28.86 10.00 -14.53
N THR A 187 -29.35 9.67 -13.33
CA THR A 187 -29.67 8.31 -12.90
C THR A 187 -30.89 7.71 -13.59
N SER A 188 -31.81 8.55 -14.08
CA SER A 188 -33.02 8.09 -14.76
C SER A 188 -32.76 7.62 -16.19
N THR A 189 -31.71 8.15 -16.83
CA THR A 189 -31.38 7.88 -18.24
C THR A 189 -30.00 7.26 -18.43
N ASN A 190 -29.26 7.00 -17.36
CA ASN A 190 -27.84 6.57 -17.39
C ASN A 190 -26.96 7.44 -18.29
N ILE A 191 -27.13 8.76 -18.19
CA ILE A 191 -26.31 9.73 -18.92
C ILE A 191 -25.32 10.38 -17.96
N VAL A 192 -24.03 10.28 -18.30
CA VAL A 192 -22.95 11.01 -17.66
C VAL A 192 -22.64 12.24 -18.50
N GLY A 193 -22.80 13.42 -17.92
CA GLY A 193 -22.27 14.64 -18.52
C GLY A 193 -20.77 14.75 -18.27
N LEU A 194 -20.02 15.22 -19.26
CA LEU A 194 -18.58 15.39 -19.22
C LEU A 194 -18.21 16.87 -19.10
N SER A 195 -17.07 17.19 -18.48
CA SER A 195 -16.58 18.56 -18.41
C SER A 195 -16.09 19.09 -19.77
N ARG A 196 -15.52 18.21 -20.59
CA ARG A 196 -15.16 18.47 -21.99
C ARG A 196 -15.52 17.23 -22.82
N ALA A 197 -15.81 17.47 -24.09
CA ALA A 197 -15.95 16.38 -25.06
C ALA A 197 -14.62 15.60 -25.17
N PRO A 198 -14.68 14.27 -25.34
CA PRO A 198 -13.49 13.49 -25.67
C PRO A 198 -12.92 13.92 -27.03
N GLN A 199 -11.68 13.52 -27.30
CA GLN A 199 -10.91 13.89 -28.46
C GLN A 199 -10.67 12.70 -29.41
N SER A 200 -10.31 13.06 -30.64
CA SER A 200 -9.71 12.19 -31.67
C SER A 200 -10.64 11.16 -32.34
N THR A 201 -11.66 10.63 -31.66
CA THR A 201 -12.48 9.54 -32.24
C THR A 201 -13.86 9.35 -31.61
N ASP A 202 -14.84 8.98 -32.43
CA ASP A 202 -16.16 8.55 -31.99
C ASP A 202 -16.09 7.26 -31.16
N TYR A 203 -17.07 7.09 -30.28
CA TYR A 203 -17.27 5.87 -29.52
C TYR A 203 -18.59 5.20 -29.89
N TYR A 204 -18.61 3.87 -29.84
CA TYR A 204 -19.73 3.04 -30.23
C TYR A 204 -20.31 2.27 -29.02
N PRO A 205 -21.56 1.80 -29.11
CA PRO A 205 -22.12 0.90 -28.11
C PRO A 205 -21.20 -0.30 -27.87
N GLY A 206 -20.94 -0.61 -26.60
CA GLY A 206 -19.99 -1.63 -26.16
C GLY A 206 -18.57 -1.13 -25.96
N ASP A 207 -18.21 0.11 -26.31
CA ASP A 207 -16.91 0.66 -25.95
C ASP A 207 -16.78 0.85 -24.44
N TYR A 208 -15.55 0.74 -23.94
CA TYR A 208 -15.25 0.63 -22.52
C TYR A 208 -15.24 2.00 -21.83
N VAL A 209 -15.79 2.05 -20.62
CA VAL A 209 -15.77 3.20 -19.71
C VAL A 209 -15.32 2.73 -18.33
N GLY A 210 -14.10 3.06 -17.94
CA GLY A 210 -13.54 2.72 -16.63
C GLY A 210 -13.54 3.89 -15.67
N LYS A 211 -13.82 3.66 -14.39
CA LYS A 211 -13.51 4.62 -13.34
C LYS A 211 -12.01 4.61 -13.07
N TYR A 212 -11.35 5.72 -13.36
CA TYR A 212 -9.90 5.85 -13.29
C TYR A 212 -9.42 6.14 -11.86
N SER A 213 -8.39 5.44 -11.41
CA SER A 213 -7.64 5.74 -10.19
C SER A 213 -6.14 5.76 -10.48
N LEU A 214 -5.46 6.78 -9.97
CA LEU A 214 -4.01 6.81 -9.85
C LEU A 214 -3.65 6.65 -8.38
N GLU A 215 -2.82 5.65 -8.10
CA GLU A 215 -2.42 5.30 -6.74
C GLU A 215 -0.90 5.34 -6.59
N ILE A 216 -0.41 5.76 -5.43
CA ILE A 216 1.02 5.83 -5.12
C ILE A 216 1.26 5.17 -3.77
N LEU A 217 2.04 4.09 -3.76
CA LEU A 217 2.53 3.44 -2.57
C LEU A 217 3.87 4.08 -2.15
N TYR A 218 3.97 4.52 -0.91
CA TYR A 218 5.16 5.21 -0.39
C TYR A 218 5.26 5.15 1.14
N ILE A 219 6.43 5.53 1.68
CA ILE A 219 6.63 5.66 3.13
C ILE A 219 6.41 7.10 3.58
N ARG A 220 5.67 7.26 4.67
CA ARG A 220 5.36 8.57 5.28
C ARG A 220 5.50 8.54 6.78
N ASP A 221 5.92 9.67 7.35
CA ASP A 221 5.90 9.94 8.78
C ASP A 221 4.45 10.01 9.28
N THR A 222 4.16 9.28 10.36
CA THR A 222 2.84 9.24 11.01
C THR A 222 2.54 10.45 11.89
N GLY A 223 3.53 11.32 12.11
CA GLY A 223 3.47 12.42 13.07
C GLY A 223 3.63 11.97 14.53
N GLN A 224 3.76 10.66 14.77
CA GLN A 224 3.97 10.09 16.09
C GLN A 224 5.44 9.74 16.33
N LYS A 225 5.81 9.70 17.61
CA LYS A 225 7.16 9.33 18.06
C LYS A 225 7.11 8.08 18.91
N ASN A 226 8.16 7.27 18.83
CA ASN A 226 8.37 6.13 19.72
C ASN A 226 8.87 6.61 21.11
N ASP A 227 9.05 5.66 22.03
CA ASP A 227 9.53 5.93 23.39
C ASP A 227 10.93 6.58 23.42
N ASP A 228 11.72 6.37 22.37
CA ASP A 228 13.06 6.97 22.18
C ASP A 228 13.01 8.36 21.52
N GLY A 229 11.81 8.89 21.22
CA GLY A 229 11.62 10.19 20.59
C GLY A 229 11.89 10.24 19.08
N GLN A 230 12.07 9.09 18.43
CA GLN A 230 12.24 8.94 16.99
C GLN A 230 10.89 8.90 16.29
N ASN A 231 10.82 9.43 15.07
CA ASN A 231 9.58 9.44 14.29
C ASN A 231 9.19 8.01 13.86
N ILE A 232 7.89 7.73 13.88
CA ILE A 232 7.33 6.46 13.42
C ILE A 232 6.88 6.63 11.97
N TYR A 233 7.40 5.78 11.10
CA TYR A 233 7.02 5.71 9.69
C TYR A 233 6.02 4.58 9.44
N SER A 234 5.23 4.74 8.37
CA SER A 234 4.29 3.73 7.89
C SER A 234 4.27 3.69 6.37
N LEU A 235 3.82 2.54 5.85
CA LEU A 235 3.43 2.39 4.46
C LEU A 235 2.08 3.08 4.24
N TYR A 236 2.03 3.97 3.26
CA TYR A 236 0.83 4.70 2.85
C TYR A 236 0.50 4.43 1.38
N VAL A 237 -0.78 4.53 1.06
CA VAL A 237 -1.25 4.69 -0.33
C VAL A 237 -1.89 6.07 -0.50
N TYR A 238 -1.43 6.83 -1.47
CA TYR A 238 -2.11 8.03 -1.96
C TYR A 238 -3.01 7.66 -3.13
N ILE A 239 -4.26 8.11 -3.14
CA ILE A 239 -5.26 7.79 -4.16
C ILE A 239 -5.83 9.07 -4.75
N LYS A 240 -5.82 9.18 -6.08
CA LYS A 240 -6.46 10.26 -6.85
C LYS A 240 -7.20 9.71 -8.07
N GLY A 241 -8.53 9.70 -7.97
CA GLY A 241 -9.44 9.29 -9.05
C GLY A 241 -10.50 10.34 -9.42
N ASN A 242 -10.38 11.57 -8.92
CA ASN A 242 -11.35 12.64 -9.17
C ASN A 242 -10.69 14.03 -9.10
N SER A 243 -11.50 15.06 -9.37
CA SER A 243 -11.07 16.48 -9.38
C SER A 243 -10.74 17.06 -8.00
N SER A 244 -11.05 16.37 -6.92
CA SER A 244 -10.64 16.79 -5.58
C SER A 244 -9.16 16.47 -5.32
N THR A 245 -8.60 17.05 -4.27
CA THR A 245 -7.26 16.68 -3.80
C THR A 245 -7.26 15.21 -3.41
N GLY A 246 -6.32 14.44 -3.95
CA GLY A 246 -6.16 13.03 -3.57
C GLY A 246 -5.82 12.89 -2.08
N LYS A 247 -6.03 11.67 -1.55
CA LYS A 247 -5.91 11.40 -0.11
C LYS A 247 -4.93 10.26 0.14
N SER A 248 -4.19 10.37 1.24
CA SER A 248 -3.28 9.31 1.70
C SER A 248 -3.90 8.53 2.85
N TYR A 249 -3.78 7.22 2.80
CA TYR A 249 -4.27 6.28 3.81
C TYR A 249 -3.12 5.45 4.36
N GLU A 250 -3.03 5.37 5.69
CA GLU A 250 -2.05 4.51 6.35
C GLU A 250 -2.45 3.04 6.16
N LEU A 251 -1.54 2.22 5.68
CA LEU A 251 -1.76 0.79 5.45
C LEU A 251 -1.12 -0.06 6.55
N VAL A 252 0.18 0.11 6.77
CA VAL A 252 0.94 -0.69 7.74
C VAL A 252 1.93 0.18 8.48
N ARG A 253 1.82 0.17 9.80
CA ARG A 253 2.67 0.93 10.71
C ARG A 253 4.00 0.25 11.00
N GLY A 254 5.05 1.06 11.15
CA GLY A 254 6.41 0.59 11.47
C GLY A 254 7.19 0.14 10.24
N VAL A 255 6.74 0.52 9.04
CA VAL A 255 7.41 0.22 7.77
C VAL A 255 8.23 1.44 7.35
N GLN A 256 9.48 1.22 6.99
CA GLN A 256 10.42 2.28 6.62
C GLN A 256 11.41 1.80 5.55
N ASP A 257 12.23 2.72 5.04
CA ASP A 257 13.34 2.47 4.12
C ASP A 257 12.93 1.69 2.86
N MET A 258 11.76 2.00 2.29
CA MET A 258 11.32 1.34 1.06
C MET A 258 12.25 1.73 -0.10
N GLN A 259 12.81 0.73 -0.77
CA GLN A 259 13.64 0.83 -1.95
C GLN A 259 13.09 -0.10 -3.03
N VAL A 260 13.12 0.34 -4.28
CA VAL A 260 12.61 -0.43 -5.41
C VAL A 260 13.73 -0.59 -6.44
N GLU A 261 13.91 -1.83 -6.91
CA GLU A 261 14.83 -2.19 -7.97
C GLU A 261 14.05 -2.91 -9.08
N TYR A 262 14.44 -2.71 -10.34
CA TYR A 262 13.84 -3.39 -11.48
C TYR A 262 14.82 -4.37 -12.14
N ALA A 263 14.28 -5.48 -12.62
CA ALA A 263 15.04 -6.54 -13.28
C ALA A 263 15.07 -6.33 -14.79
N THR A 264 16.27 -6.33 -15.36
CA THR A 264 16.51 -6.50 -16.80
C THR A 264 17.22 -7.84 -17.05
N ILE A 265 17.07 -8.39 -18.25
CA ILE A 265 17.73 -9.63 -18.64
C ILE A 265 18.83 -9.31 -19.65
N SER A 266 20.06 -9.72 -19.34
CA SER A 266 21.20 -9.61 -20.25
C SER A 266 21.96 -10.93 -20.28
N ASN A 267 22.12 -11.51 -21.47
CA ASN A 267 22.77 -12.81 -21.68
C ASN A 267 22.21 -13.94 -20.80
N GLY A 268 20.90 -13.95 -20.57
CA GLY A 268 20.22 -14.96 -19.74
C GLY A 268 20.35 -14.75 -18.22
N ASN A 269 21.03 -13.69 -17.77
CA ASN A 269 21.16 -13.34 -16.36
C ASN A 269 20.25 -12.18 -15.99
N VAL A 270 19.68 -12.24 -14.78
CA VAL A 270 18.90 -11.15 -14.19
C VAL A 270 19.84 -10.11 -13.59
N ILE A 271 19.68 -8.85 -14.01
CA ILE A 271 20.40 -7.69 -13.47
C ILE A 271 19.38 -6.83 -12.73
N TRP A 272 19.63 -6.56 -11.46
CA TRP A 272 18.85 -5.64 -10.64
C TRP A 272 19.42 -4.23 -10.77
N ASN A 273 18.56 -3.27 -11.12
CA ASN A 273 18.94 -1.89 -11.32
C ASN A 273 18.20 -1.03 -10.30
N SER A 274 18.94 -0.17 -9.60
CA SER A 274 18.36 0.84 -8.71
C SER A 274 17.70 1.94 -9.52
N ILE A 275 16.70 2.57 -8.92
CA ILE A 275 16.01 3.72 -9.51
C ILE A 275 16.82 4.99 -9.25
N SER A 276 16.90 5.85 -10.26
CA SER A 276 17.45 7.20 -10.13
C SER A 276 16.53 8.27 -10.72
N THR A 277 15.55 7.86 -11.52
CA THR A 277 14.56 8.71 -12.19
C THR A 277 13.26 7.93 -12.36
N ASP A 278 12.16 8.64 -12.58
CA ASP A 278 10.86 8.02 -12.82
C ASP A 278 10.92 7.09 -14.04
N THR A 279 10.64 5.82 -13.83
CA THR A 279 10.83 4.75 -14.80
C THR A 279 9.52 3.98 -14.99
N ALA A 280 9.01 3.96 -16.23
CA ALA A 280 7.88 3.14 -16.63
C ALA A 280 8.34 1.68 -16.84
N ILE A 281 7.90 0.78 -15.97
CA ILE A 281 8.43 -0.59 -15.89
C ILE A 281 7.52 -1.65 -16.50
N ASP A 282 6.32 -1.29 -16.90
CA ASP A 282 5.39 -2.17 -17.61
C ASP A 282 5.62 -2.17 -19.14
N THR A 283 6.74 -1.58 -19.59
CA THR A 283 7.18 -1.59 -20.98
C THR A 283 8.11 -2.78 -21.29
N ILE A 284 8.32 -3.07 -22.57
CA ILE A 284 9.13 -4.20 -23.02
C ILE A 284 10.56 -4.09 -22.46
N GLY A 285 11.04 -5.15 -21.80
CA GLY A 285 12.42 -5.27 -21.33
C GLY A 285 12.57 -5.39 -19.82
N TYR A 286 11.51 -5.16 -19.06
CA TYR A 286 11.46 -5.36 -17.61
C TYR A 286 10.68 -6.64 -17.29
N SER A 287 11.18 -7.44 -16.35
CA SER A 287 10.58 -8.75 -16.03
C SER A 287 10.03 -8.84 -14.62
N ALA A 288 10.58 -8.07 -13.69
CA ALA A 288 10.20 -8.09 -12.30
C ALA A 288 10.65 -6.81 -11.60
N ILE A 289 10.03 -6.54 -10.46
CA ILE A 289 10.53 -5.59 -9.46
C ILE A 289 10.87 -6.31 -8.17
N LYS A 290 11.81 -5.74 -7.43
CA LYS A 290 12.15 -6.13 -6.06
C LYS A 290 11.97 -4.91 -5.18
N VAL A 291 11.06 -5.02 -4.22
CA VAL A 291 10.80 -4.00 -3.23
C VAL A 291 11.44 -4.44 -1.92
N SER A 292 12.41 -3.69 -1.45
CA SER A 292 13.07 -3.89 -0.16
C SER A 292 12.53 -2.87 0.84
N PHE A 293 12.33 -3.27 2.09
CA PHE A 293 11.80 -2.40 3.15
C PHE A 293 12.25 -2.91 4.50
N SER A 294 12.14 -2.11 5.54
CA SER A 294 12.37 -2.55 6.91
C SER A 294 11.12 -2.43 7.78
N VAL A 295 10.93 -3.40 8.67
CA VAL A 295 9.85 -3.44 9.67
C VAL A 295 10.49 -3.58 11.03
N ASP A 296 10.24 -2.61 11.92
CA ASP A 296 10.78 -2.59 13.28
C ASP A 296 12.31 -2.87 13.31
N GLY A 297 13.05 -2.30 12.34
CA GLY A 297 14.51 -2.42 12.20
C GLY A 297 15.04 -3.70 11.51
N ARG A 298 14.16 -4.59 11.02
CA ARG A 298 14.55 -5.79 10.26
C ARG A 298 14.25 -5.61 8.77
N ASN A 299 15.20 -5.99 7.92
CA ASN A 299 15.08 -5.83 6.46
C ASN A 299 14.41 -7.03 5.81
N PHE A 300 13.48 -6.74 4.90
CA PHE A 300 12.73 -7.71 4.12
C PHE A 300 12.70 -7.29 2.66
N SER A 301 12.32 -8.22 1.78
CA SER A 301 12.08 -7.90 0.38
C SER A 301 10.97 -8.75 -0.22
N LYS A 302 10.34 -8.21 -1.27
CA LYS A 302 9.36 -8.89 -2.12
C LYS A 302 9.76 -8.74 -3.57
N VAL A 303 9.88 -9.85 -4.26
CA VAL A 303 9.98 -9.86 -5.73
C VAL A 303 8.59 -10.08 -6.32
N VAL A 304 8.23 -9.25 -7.29
CA VAL A 304 6.98 -9.34 -8.06
C VAL A 304 7.34 -9.39 -9.53
N ASN A 305 6.95 -10.46 -10.21
CA ASN A 305 7.07 -10.52 -11.66
C ASN A 305 6.01 -9.60 -12.27
N LEU A 306 6.35 -8.87 -13.33
CA LEU A 306 5.42 -7.97 -14.02
C LEU A 306 4.51 -8.77 -14.93
#